data_AF-A0A4Q7ENF7-F1
#
_entry.id   AF-A0A4Q7ENF7-F1
#
_cell.length_a   1.000
_cell.length_b   1.000
_cell.length_c   1.000
_cell.angle_alpha   90.00
_cell.angle_beta   90.00
_cell.angle_gamma   90.00
#
_symmetry.space_group_name_H-M   'P 1'
#
loop_
_entity.id
_entity.type
_entity.pdbx_description
1 polymer ?
#
loop_
_entity_poly.entity_id
_entity_poly.type
_entity_poly.pdbx_seq_one_letter_code
_entity_poly.pdbx_strand_id
1 'polypeptide(L)' 'MTTEAVIVSTARTAVGKAYRGALNNTDGPTMAGHVMAEAVKRAGIAPGEVEDVV' A
#
# COMPACT_ATOMS: atom_id res chain seq x y z
N MET A 1 -19.47 0.60 23.30
CA MET A 1 -19.30 0.59 21.84
C MET A 1 -18.14 -0.32 21.55
N THR A 2 -18.34 -1.39 20.78
CA THR A 2 -17.23 -2.22 20.29
C THR A 2 -16.61 -1.53 19.09
N THR A 3 -15.28 -1.50 19.03
CA THR A 3 -14.57 -1.08 17.82
C THR A 3 -14.62 -2.25 16.85
N GLU A 4 -15.33 -2.08 15.74
CA GLU A 4 -15.40 -3.08 14.68
C GLU A 4 -14.27 -2.85 13.68
N ALA A 5 -13.56 -3.91 13.31
CA ALA A 5 -12.52 -3.84 12.30
C ALA A 5 -13.15 -3.84 10.89
N VAL A 6 -12.82 -2.85 10.08
CA VAL A 6 -13.32 -2.71 8.70
C VAL A 6 -12.18 -2.46 7.71
N ILE A 7 -12.33 -2.95 6.48
CA ILE A 7 -11.41 -2.68 5.38
C ILE A 7 -11.95 -1.48 4.59
N VAL A 8 -11.27 -0.34 4.69
CA VAL A 8 -11.71 0.93 4.06
C VAL A 8 -11.14 1.16 2.66
N SER A 9 -10.01 0.53 2.32
CA SER A 9 -9.41 0.61 0.99
C SER A 9 -8.48 -0.56 0.72
N THR A 10 -8.20 -0.82 -0.57
CA THR A 10 -7.19 -1.79 -1.00
C THR A 10 -6.43 -1.26 -2.20
N ALA A 11 -5.14 -1.61 -2.28
CA ALA A 11 -4.28 -1.35 -3.43
C ALA A 11 -3.20 -2.42 -3.52
N ARG A 12 -2.66 -2.63 -4.72
CA ARG A 12 -1.53 -3.54 -4.98
C ARG A 12 -0.74 -3.06 -6.17
N THR A 13 0.54 -3.45 -6.23
CA THR A 13 1.34 -3.27 -7.43
C THR A 13 0.92 -4.25 -8.54
N ALA A 14 1.37 -4.00 -9.76
CA ALA A 14 1.45 -5.04 -10.77
C ALA A 14 2.42 -6.15 -10.31
N VAL A 15 2.26 -7.35 -10.87
CA VAL A 15 3.22 -8.45 -10.66
C VAL A 15 4.17 -8.47 -11.84
N GLY A 16 5.43 -8.12 -11.58
CA GLY A 16 6.51 -8.26 -12.54
C GLY A 16 7.08 -9.68 -12.54
N LYS A 17 7.67 -10.09 -13.66
CA LYS A 17 8.48 -11.31 -13.72
C LYS A 17 9.74 -11.13 -12.87
N ALA A 18 10.08 -12.11 -12.03
CA ALA A 18 11.33 -12.10 -11.26
C ALA A 18 12.55 -11.99 -12.19
N TYR A 19 13.55 -11.22 -11.78
CA TYR A 19 14.85 -10.97 -12.46
C TYR A 19 14.78 -10.23 -13.81
N ARG A 20 13.78 -10.48 -14.65
CA ARG A 20 13.68 -9.98 -16.04
C ARG A 20 12.40 -9.20 -16.35
N GLY A 21 11.60 -8.87 -15.33
CA GLY A 21 10.38 -8.10 -15.48
C GLY A 21 10.57 -6.60 -15.26
N ALA A 22 9.54 -5.82 -15.55
CA ALA A 22 9.58 -4.34 -15.48
C ALA A 22 9.85 -3.75 -14.08
N LEU A 23 9.67 -4.54 -13.02
CA LEU A 23 9.91 -4.13 -11.63
C LEU A 23 11.20 -4.74 -11.04
N ASN A 24 12.06 -5.34 -11.88
CA ASN A 24 13.26 -6.05 -11.42
C ASN A 24 14.33 -5.16 -10.76
N ASN A 25 14.30 -3.86 -11.03
CA ASN A 25 15.20 -2.85 -10.47
C ASN A 25 14.44 -1.82 -9.62
N THR A 26 13.29 -2.22 -9.06
CA THR A 26 12.51 -1.38 -8.14
C THR A 26 12.60 -1.97 -6.75
N ASP A 27 13.12 -1.20 -5.81
CA ASP A 27 13.28 -1.65 -4.43
C ASP A 27 11.93 -1.86 -3.73
N GLY A 28 11.90 -2.82 -2.79
CA GLY A 28 10.72 -3.16 -1.99
C GLY A 28 10.03 -1.95 -1.35
N PRO A 29 10.76 -1.09 -0.62
CA PRO A 29 10.18 0.12 -0.02
C PRO A 29 9.55 1.08 -1.03
N THR A 30 10.13 1.20 -2.23
CA THR A 30 9.57 2.05 -3.30
C THR A 30 8.23 1.50 -3.79
N MET A 31 8.13 0.17 -3.98
CA MET A 31 6.87 -0.48 -4.33
C MET A 31 5.82 -0.36 -3.22
N ALA A 32 6.23 -0.54 -1.96
CA ALA A 32 5.36 -0.40 -0.79
C ALA A 32 4.82 1.04 -0.69
N GLY A 33 5.69 2.04 -0.79
CA GLY A 33 5.30 3.46 -0.73
C GLY A 33 4.30 3.85 -1.82
N HIS A 34 4.44 3.30 -3.04
CA HIS A 34 3.47 3.53 -4.12
C HIS A 34 2.07 3.00 -3.79
N VAL A 35 1.99 1.78 -3.24
CA VAL A 35 0.72 1.16 -2.84
C VAL A 35 0.11 1.85 -1.62
N MET A 36 0.93 2.18 -0.62
CA MET A 36 0.47 2.85 0.61
C MET A 36 -0.13 4.22 0.28
N ALA A 37 0.53 5.02 -0.56
CA ALA A 37 0.02 6.33 -0.98
C ALA A 37 -1.35 6.23 -1.66
N GLU A 38 -1.55 5.24 -2.53
CA GLU A 38 -2.82 5.02 -3.21
C GLU A 38 -3.91 4.47 -2.27
N ALA A 39 -3.56 3.58 -1.34
CA ALA A 39 -4.49 3.05 -0.34
C ALA A 39 -5.00 4.16 0.61
N VAL A 40 -4.09 5.01 1.11
CA VAL A 40 -4.43 6.17 1.96
C VAL A 40 -5.31 7.15 1.20
N LYS A 41 -4.95 7.47 -0.06
CA LYS A 41 -5.75 8.35 -0.92
C LYS A 41 -7.16 7.81 -1.15
N ARG A 42 -7.33 6.52 -1.41
CA ARG A 42 -8.64 5.87 -1.60
C ARG A 42 -9.48 5.81 -0.32
N ALA A 43 -8.83 5.64 0.82
CA ALA A 43 -9.49 5.67 2.12
C ALA A 43 -9.97 7.09 2.50
N GLY A 44 -9.37 8.13 1.91
CA GLY A 44 -9.74 9.52 2.17
C GLY A 44 -9.28 10.05 3.54
N ILE A 45 -8.26 9.43 4.13
CA ILE A 45 -7.68 9.80 5.44
C ILE A 45 -6.41 10.62 5.26
N ALA A 46 -6.03 11.40 6.28
CA ALA A 46 -4.71 12.04 6.29
C ALA A 46 -3.61 10.98 6.55
N PRO A 47 -2.43 11.08 5.90
CA PRO A 47 -1.35 10.12 6.10
C PRO A 47 -0.89 9.99 7.57
N GLY A 48 -0.98 11.08 8.35
CA GLY A 48 -0.60 11.10 9.77
C GLY A 48 -1.59 10.39 10.71
N GLU A 49 -2.75 9.95 10.22
CA GLU A 49 -3.72 9.16 11.01
C GLU A 49 -3.33 7.67 11.08
N VAL A 50 -2.38 7.21 10.26
CA VAL A 50 -1.91 5.82 10.28
C VAL A 50 -0.99 5.62 11.49
N GLU A 51 -1.42 4.77 12.42
CA GLU A 51 -0.68 4.50 13.67
C GLU A 51 0.36 3.38 13.52
N ASP A 52 0.12 2.41 12.62
CA ASP A 52 0.98 1.24 12.45
C ASP A 52 0.99 0.72 11.00
N VAL A 53 2.10 0.11 10.60
CA VAL A 53 2.33 -0.52 9.29
C VAL A 53 3.07 -1.84 9.52
N VAL A 54 2.43 -2.95 9.14
CA VAL A 54 2.94 -4.33 9.31
C VAL A 54 3.33 -4.95 7.98
#